data_AF-G5A2N6-F1
#
_entry.id   AF-G5A2N6-F1
#
_cell.length_a   1.000
_cell.length_b   1.000
_cell.length_c   1.000
_cell.angle_alpha   90.00
_cell.angle_beta   90.00
_cell.angle_gamma   90.00
#
_symmetry.space_group_name_H-M   'P 1'
#
loop_
_entity.id
_entity.type
_entity.pdbx_description
1 polymer ?
#
loop_
_entity_poly.entity_id
_entity_poly.type
_entity_poly.pdbx_seq_one_letter_code
_entity_poly.pdbx_strand_id
1 'polypeptide(L)'
;MTIRLVTLACIAAATAITWTPLARAQLGVPTGNLCAALSNCNAHGRCDALTKTCECNEGYGASTDITNYRSPDCSLRTCPAGPSWGGIPTSATTSHAKAECSDAGVCDRSTGTCMCYYGYEGSACQRSTCPNGCSGHGQCLSMRELATETSAFPLSPATTYGGDVTATTWDQDRIQGCLCDSYWPVGLGAGESQLSQWFGPDCSRMHCPSGDDPMTAEDETDCEGVVAAGGVGPGAAGNLCHVDCANRGICDYSSGVCSCFPGFYGSNCASLSPLA
;
A
#
# COMPACT_ATOMS: atom_id res chain seq x y z
N MET A 1 -25.47 58.49 37.02
CA MET A 1 -26.38 59.62 36.71
C MET A 1 -26.00 60.06 35.31
N THR A 2 -26.60 59.52 34.25
CA THR A 2 -27.90 59.95 33.73
C THR A 2 -28.61 58.82 33.00
N ILE A 3 -29.90 58.70 33.25
CA ILE A 3 -30.84 57.78 32.61
C ILE A 3 -31.32 58.42 31.30
N ARG A 4 -31.35 57.67 30.20
CA ARG A 4 -32.21 57.97 29.04
C ARG A 4 -33.06 56.75 28.73
N LEU A 5 -34.34 56.85 29.06
CA LEU A 5 -35.40 55.98 28.57
C LEU A 5 -35.54 56.17 27.06
N VAL A 6 -35.54 55.07 26.31
CA VAL A 6 -36.12 55.02 24.97
C VAL A 6 -37.28 54.03 25.05
N THR A 7 -38.49 54.58 25.02
CA THR A 7 -39.75 53.86 24.86
C THR A 7 -39.84 53.30 23.44
N LEU A 8 -39.79 51.97 23.31
CA LEU A 8 -40.15 51.30 22.05
C LEU A 8 -41.60 50.85 22.14
N ALA A 9 -42.42 51.39 21.23
CA ALA A 9 -43.84 51.08 21.11
C ALA A 9 -44.06 49.66 20.57
N CYS A 10 -44.94 48.91 21.23
CA CYS A 10 -45.46 47.63 20.77
C CYS A 10 -46.32 47.85 19.50
N ILE A 11 -45.91 47.26 18.38
CA ILE A 11 -46.80 47.04 17.23
C ILE A 11 -47.13 45.54 17.23
N ALA A 12 -48.33 45.20 17.67
CA ALA A 12 -48.88 43.85 17.60
C ALA A 12 -49.30 43.55 16.15
N ALA A 13 -48.44 42.83 15.41
CA ALA A 13 -48.84 42.20 14.16
C ALA A 13 -49.39 40.80 14.48
N ALA A 14 -50.73 40.70 14.56
CA ALA A 14 -51.43 39.43 14.63
C ALA A 14 -51.27 38.69 13.30
N THR A 15 -50.29 37.79 13.22
CA THR A 15 -50.20 36.81 12.15
C THR A 15 -51.05 35.60 12.52
N ALA A 16 -52.07 35.33 11.70
CA ALA A 16 -52.91 34.16 11.82
C ALA A 16 -52.04 32.91 11.62
N ILE A 17 -51.79 32.17 12.70
CA ILE A 17 -51.18 30.84 12.64
C ILE A 17 -52.23 29.91 12.03
N THR A 18 -52.11 29.64 10.73
CA THR A 18 -52.84 28.55 10.10
C THR A 18 -52.21 27.25 10.60
N TRP A 19 -52.94 26.56 11.47
CA TRP A 19 -52.62 25.18 11.86
C TRP A 19 -52.80 24.31 10.62
N THR A 20 -51.74 24.12 9.84
CA THR A 20 -51.66 22.94 8.98
C THR A 20 -51.55 21.75 9.93
N PRO A 21 -52.45 20.75 9.81
CA PRO A 21 -52.29 19.55 10.60
C PRO A 21 -50.96 18.93 10.17
N LEU A 22 -50.00 18.89 11.10
CA LEU A 22 -48.86 17.98 11.02
C LEU A 22 -49.46 16.61 10.67
N ALA A 23 -49.20 16.15 9.46
CA ALA A 23 -49.42 14.77 9.08
C ALA A 23 -48.59 13.95 10.08
N ARG A 24 -49.29 13.42 11.09
CA ARG A 24 -48.77 12.33 11.92
C ARG A 24 -48.24 11.30 10.94
N ALA A 25 -46.93 11.04 11.00
CA ALA A 25 -46.40 9.80 10.47
C ALA A 25 -47.22 8.69 11.12
N GLN A 26 -48.12 8.07 10.36
CA GLN A 26 -48.86 6.91 10.80
C GLN A 26 -47.86 5.77 10.98
N LEU A 27 -47.39 5.62 12.21
CA LEU A 27 -46.92 4.34 12.73
C LEU A 27 -48.09 3.37 12.61
N GLY A 28 -48.06 2.53 11.58
CA GLY A 28 -49.10 1.52 11.33
C GLY A 28 -49.77 1.64 9.96
N VAL A 29 -49.01 1.51 8.87
CA VAL A 29 -49.56 0.81 7.71
C VAL A 29 -49.53 -0.68 8.10
N PRO A 30 -50.65 -1.43 8.01
CA PRO A 30 -50.60 -2.86 8.24
C PRO A 30 -49.51 -3.43 7.32
N THR A 31 -48.66 -4.30 7.85
CA THR A 31 -47.60 -5.03 7.14
C THR A 31 -48.20 -5.90 6.05
N GLY A 32 -48.71 -5.28 4.99
CA GLY A 32 -49.22 -5.93 3.80
C GLY A 32 -48.07 -6.01 2.81
N ASN A 33 -47.55 -7.21 2.61
CA ASN A 33 -46.89 -7.71 1.38
C ASN A 33 -46.70 -6.64 0.28
N LEU A 34 -45.76 -5.70 0.47
CA LEU A 34 -45.45 -4.73 -0.59
C LEU A 34 -44.48 -5.38 -1.59
N CYS A 35 -43.50 -6.14 -1.09
CA CYS A 35 -42.51 -6.87 -1.88
C CYS A 35 -42.31 -8.31 -1.32
N ALA A 36 -43.36 -9.06 -0.96
CA ALA A 36 -43.14 -10.40 -0.38
C ALA A 36 -42.50 -11.40 -1.34
N ALA A 37 -42.67 -11.22 -2.66
CA ALA A 37 -41.95 -11.99 -3.67
C ALA A 37 -40.41 -11.79 -3.60
N LEU A 38 -39.97 -10.70 -2.96
CA LEU A 38 -38.57 -10.36 -2.70
C LEU A 38 -38.29 -10.37 -1.19
N SER A 39 -38.98 -11.22 -0.43
CA SER A 39 -38.79 -11.36 1.02
C SER A 39 -38.85 -10.04 1.79
N ASN A 40 -39.67 -9.09 1.32
CA ASN A 40 -39.73 -7.71 1.83
C ASN A 40 -38.35 -7.04 1.92
N CYS A 41 -37.56 -7.17 0.86
CA CYS A 41 -36.21 -6.62 0.72
C CYS A 41 -35.24 -7.11 1.81
N ASN A 42 -35.49 -8.28 2.39
CA ASN A 42 -34.72 -8.90 3.48
C ASN A 42 -34.39 -7.95 4.64
N ALA A 43 -35.24 -6.94 4.89
CA ALA A 43 -34.96 -5.83 5.83
C ALA A 43 -33.65 -5.05 5.56
N HIS A 44 -33.07 -5.21 4.38
CA HIS A 44 -31.88 -4.53 3.89
C HIS A 44 -32.20 -3.53 2.77
N GLY A 45 -33.46 -3.11 2.69
CA GLY A 45 -33.90 -2.10 1.75
C GLY A 45 -35.33 -1.67 1.99
N ARG A 46 -35.76 -0.68 1.22
CA ARG A 46 -37.12 -0.17 1.18
C ARG A 46 -37.83 -0.70 -0.06
N CYS A 47 -39.07 -1.18 0.10
CA CYS A 47 -39.90 -1.58 -1.02
C CYS A 47 -40.60 -0.37 -1.66
N ASP A 48 -40.49 -0.25 -2.98
CA ASP A 48 -41.36 0.62 -3.78
C ASP A 48 -42.69 -0.10 -4.02
N ALA A 49 -43.77 0.50 -3.50
CA ALA A 49 -45.10 -0.11 -3.53
C ALA A 49 -45.73 -0.16 -4.94
N LEU A 50 -45.32 0.71 -5.87
CA LEU A 50 -45.84 0.81 -7.22
C LEU A 50 -45.11 -0.15 -8.17
N THR A 51 -43.77 -0.12 -8.16
CA THR A 51 -42.95 -0.95 -9.06
C THR A 51 -42.71 -2.35 -8.53
N LYS A 52 -42.97 -2.60 -7.24
CA LYS A 52 -42.71 -3.87 -6.56
C LYS A 52 -41.24 -4.28 -6.57
N THR A 53 -40.34 -3.29 -6.58
CA THR A 53 -38.89 -3.48 -6.51
C THR A 53 -38.32 -3.00 -5.17
N CYS A 54 -37.13 -3.47 -4.82
CA CYS A 54 -36.41 -3.04 -3.63
C CYS A 54 -35.36 -1.96 -3.95
N GLU A 55 -35.35 -0.91 -3.15
CA GLU A 55 -34.25 0.05 -3.04
C GLU A 55 -33.37 -0.39 -1.87
N CYS A 56 -32.22 -0.98 -2.18
CA CYS A 56 -31.35 -1.57 -1.17
C CYS A 56 -30.55 -0.50 -0.38
N ASN A 57 -30.21 -0.85 0.85
CA ASN A 57 -29.31 -0.09 1.72
C ASN A 57 -27.85 -0.25 1.25
N GLU A 58 -26.97 0.67 1.65
CA GLU A 58 -25.54 0.59 1.36
C GLU A 58 -24.94 -0.72 1.88
N GLY A 59 -24.06 -1.32 1.08
CA GLY A 59 -23.50 -2.64 1.36
C GLY A 59 -24.42 -3.81 1.01
N TYR A 60 -25.59 -3.58 0.40
CA TYR A 60 -26.54 -4.61 -0.06
C TYR A 60 -27.04 -4.39 -1.50
N GLY A 61 -26.41 -3.48 -2.25
CA GLY A 61 -26.77 -3.18 -3.63
C GLY A 61 -27.41 -1.82 -3.85
N ALA A 62 -27.25 -0.88 -2.91
CA ALA A 62 -27.69 0.52 -3.06
C ALA A 62 -27.09 1.16 -4.32
N SER A 63 -27.78 2.10 -4.95
CA SER A 63 -27.29 2.78 -6.16
C SER A 63 -25.91 3.45 -5.99
N THR A 64 -25.50 3.76 -4.74
CA THR A 64 -24.17 4.27 -4.38
C THR A 64 -23.08 3.20 -4.32
N ASP A 65 -23.42 1.92 -4.17
CA ASP A 65 -22.47 0.81 -4.15
C ASP A 65 -21.87 0.61 -5.55
N ILE A 66 -20.55 0.49 -5.63
CA ILE A 66 -19.87 0.04 -6.85
C ILE A 66 -19.75 -1.48 -6.76
N THR A 67 -20.61 -2.18 -7.49
CA THR A 67 -20.73 -3.64 -7.42
C THR A 67 -21.01 -4.24 -8.78
N ASN A 68 -20.50 -5.45 -9.01
CA ASN A 68 -20.77 -6.22 -10.22
C ASN A 68 -22.15 -6.89 -10.18
N TYR A 69 -22.77 -7.02 -9.01
CA TYR A 69 -24.07 -7.65 -8.85
C TYR A 69 -24.88 -6.99 -7.74
N ARG A 70 -26.16 -6.72 -8.02
CA ARG A 70 -27.13 -6.19 -7.07
C ARG A 70 -28.23 -7.23 -6.89
N SER A 71 -28.38 -7.76 -5.68
CA SER A 71 -29.48 -8.69 -5.41
C SER A 71 -30.81 -7.94 -5.48
N PRO A 72 -31.79 -8.40 -6.28
CA PRO A 72 -33.10 -7.72 -6.39
C PRO A 72 -33.87 -7.62 -5.08
N ASP A 73 -33.57 -8.50 -4.12
CA ASP A 73 -34.21 -8.57 -2.80
C ASP A 73 -33.33 -8.05 -1.66
N CYS A 74 -32.16 -7.47 -1.97
CA CYS A 74 -31.18 -6.99 -0.99
C CYS A 74 -30.65 -8.05 0.00
N SER A 75 -30.76 -9.35 -0.32
CA SER A 75 -30.27 -10.42 0.57
C SER A 75 -28.75 -10.55 0.60
N LEU A 76 -28.07 -10.12 -0.48
CA LEU A 76 -26.63 -10.29 -0.63
C LEU A 76 -25.88 -9.00 -0.36
N ARG A 77 -24.69 -9.13 0.22
CA ARG A 77 -23.76 -8.04 0.45
C ARG A 77 -23.09 -7.59 -0.84
N THR A 78 -22.69 -6.33 -0.89
CA THR A 78 -21.71 -5.79 -1.84
C THR A 78 -20.37 -5.64 -1.14
N CYS A 79 -19.29 -5.62 -1.91
CA CYS A 79 -17.95 -5.50 -1.35
C CYS A 79 -17.36 -4.11 -1.57
N PRO A 80 -16.33 -3.72 -0.78
CA PRO A 80 -15.60 -2.48 -1.00
C PRO A 80 -15.06 -2.39 -2.42
N ALA A 81 -15.09 -1.17 -2.96
CA ALA A 81 -14.52 -0.86 -4.26
C ALA A 81 -13.30 0.04 -4.11
N GLY A 82 -12.22 -0.32 -4.78
CA GLY A 82 -10.99 0.45 -4.88
C GLY A 82 -10.63 0.72 -6.34
N PRO A 83 -9.57 1.49 -6.61
CA PRO A 83 -9.07 1.69 -7.97
C PRO A 83 -8.82 0.33 -8.64
N SER A 84 -9.31 0.16 -9.87
CA SER A 84 -9.17 -1.08 -10.62
C SER A 84 -7.72 -1.36 -11.02
N TRP A 85 -7.31 -2.63 -11.00
CA TRP A 85 -6.06 -3.10 -11.60
C TRP A 85 -6.17 -3.39 -13.10
N GLY A 86 -7.31 -3.90 -13.56
CA GLY A 86 -7.55 -4.29 -14.96
C GLY A 86 -8.44 -3.34 -15.76
N GLY A 87 -8.79 -2.18 -15.20
CA GLY A 87 -9.79 -1.27 -15.75
C GLY A 87 -9.31 -0.60 -17.03
N ILE A 88 -10.20 -0.55 -18.03
CA ILE A 88 -9.94 0.12 -19.30
C ILE A 88 -9.81 1.63 -19.05
N PRO A 89 -8.72 2.29 -19.50
CA PRO A 89 -8.60 3.75 -19.40
C PRO A 89 -9.75 4.46 -20.10
N THR A 90 -10.34 5.45 -19.43
CA THR A 90 -11.43 6.27 -19.99
C THR A 90 -10.90 7.46 -20.78
N SER A 91 -9.64 7.83 -20.58
CA SER A 91 -8.93 8.86 -21.35
C SER A 91 -7.43 8.57 -21.37
N ALA A 92 -6.65 9.36 -22.13
CA ALA A 92 -5.19 9.28 -22.15
C ALA A 92 -4.54 9.54 -20.77
N THR A 93 -5.25 10.20 -19.85
CA THR A 93 -4.75 10.59 -18.52
C THR A 93 -5.68 10.13 -17.39
N THR A 94 -6.60 9.21 -17.64
CA THR A 94 -7.56 8.75 -16.63
C THR A 94 -7.74 7.25 -16.77
N SER A 95 -7.25 6.52 -15.77
CA SER A 95 -7.36 5.07 -15.62
C SER A 95 -7.75 4.72 -14.17
N HIS A 96 -7.86 3.42 -13.87
CA HIS A 96 -8.13 2.92 -12.52
C HIS A 96 -9.46 3.41 -11.91
N ALA A 97 -10.52 3.46 -12.72
CA ALA A 97 -11.87 3.64 -12.21
C ALA A 97 -12.14 2.64 -11.07
N LYS A 98 -12.97 3.04 -10.10
CA LYS A 98 -13.27 2.17 -8.97
C LYS A 98 -14.02 0.92 -9.45
N ALA A 99 -13.60 -0.24 -8.95
CA ALA A 99 -14.24 -1.51 -9.20
C ALA A 99 -14.37 -2.30 -7.90
N GLU A 100 -15.41 -3.13 -7.80
CA GLU A 100 -15.62 -4.04 -6.67
C GLU A 100 -14.40 -4.96 -6.53
N CYS A 101 -13.82 -5.00 -5.33
CA CYS A 101 -12.56 -5.72 -5.08
C CYS A 101 -11.41 -5.35 -6.03
N SER A 102 -11.40 -4.11 -6.54
CA SER A 102 -10.35 -3.56 -7.42
C SER A 102 -10.06 -4.41 -8.67
N ASP A 103 -11.01 -5.25 -9.10
CA ASP A 103 -10.81 -6.30 -10.11
C ASP A 103 -9.70 -7.32 -9.79
N ALA A 104 -9.24 -7.35 -8.53
CA ALA A 104 -8.19 -8.22 -8.03
C ALA A 104 -8.67 -9.15 -6.89
N GLY A 105 -9.96 -9.45 -6.89
CA GLY A 105 -10.54 -10.39 -5.95
C GLY A 105 -11.98 -10.74 -6.30
N VAL A 106 -12.53 -11.67 -5.52
CA VAL A 106 -13.94 -12.08 -5.61
C VAL A 106 -14.66 -11.61 -4.36
N CYS A 107 -15.81 -10.97 -4.55
CA CYS A 107 -16.66 -10.55 -3.44
C CYS A 107 -17.37 -11.77 -2.81
N ASP A 108 -17.10 -12.03 -1.53
CA ASP A 108 -17.94 -12.92 -0.73
C ASP A 108 -19.22 -12.17 -0.36
N ARG A 109 -20.30 -12.53 -1.05
CA ARG A 109 -21.62 -11.92 -0.93
C ARG A 109 -22.31 -12.19 0.40
N SER A 110 -21.84 -13.14 1.20
CA SER A 110 -22.40 -13.42 2.53
C SER A 110 -21.84 -12.48 3.60
N THR A 111 -20.56 -12.10 3.47
CA THR A 111 -19.86 -11.25 4.44
C THR A 111 -19.71 -9.80 3.96
N GLY A 112 -19.68 -9.57 2.65
CA GLY A 112 -19.32 -8.29 2.04
C GLY A 112 -17.82 -8.02 2.07
N THR A 113 -17.00 -9.07 2.13
CA THR A 113 -15.54 -8.96 2.16
C THR A 113 -14.95 -9.45 0.84
N CYS A 114 -13.90 -8.77 0.36
CA CYS A 114 -13.17 -9.21 -0.81
C CYS A 114 -12.19 -10.34 -0.47
N MET A 115 -12.27 -11.44 -1.21
CA MET A 115 -11.25 -12.48 -1.23
C MET A 115 -10.24 -12.14 -2.32
N CYS A 116 -9.08 -11.62 -1.93
CA CYS A 116 -8.07 -11.15 -2.88
C CYS A 116 -7.37 -12.30 -3.60
N TYR A 117 -7.04 -12.06 -4.87
CA TYR A 117 -6.16 -12.96 -5.62
C TYR A 117 -4.73 -12.89 -5.07
N TYR A 118 -3.93 -13.91 -5.38
CA TYR A 118 -2.52 -13.94 -5.00
C TYR A 118 -1.79 -12.68 -5.47
N GLY A 119 -1.00 -12.10 -4.58
CA GLY A 119 -0.27 -10.86 -4.86
C GLY A 119 -1.03 -9.58 -4.55
N TYR A 120 -2.27 -9.66 -4.04
CA TYR A 120 -3.11 -8.49 -3.73
C TYR A 120 -3.67 -8.54 -2.30
N GLU A 121 -3.88 -7.37 -1.72
CA GLU A 121 -4.35 -7.19 -0.34
C GLU A 121 -5.08 -5.85 -0.13
N GLY A 122 -5.58 -5.67 1.10
CA GLY A 122 -6.45 -4.56 1.48
C GLY A 122 -7.93 -4.95 1.41
N SER A 123 -8.79 -4.11 1.99
CA SER A 123 -10.24 -4.38 2.08
C SER A 123 -10.94 -4.51 0.73
N ALA A 124 -10.36 -3.93 -0.32
CA ALA A 124 -10.82 -4.03 -1.70
C ALA A 124 -9.76 -4.67 -2.62
N CYS A 125 -8.72 -5.33 -2.10
CA CYS A 125 -7.62 -5.87 -2.93
C CYS A 125 -6.88 -4.80 -3.75
N GLN A 126 -6.89 -3.56 -3.26
CA GLN A 126 -6.44 -2.38 -4.00
C GLN A 126 -4.92 -2.17 -3.98
N ARG A 127 -4.19 -2.93 -3.15
CA ARG A 127 -2.73 -2.88 -3.03
C ARG A 127 -2.11 -4.22 -3.42
N SER A 128 -0.90 -4.23 -3.94
CA SER A 128 -0.10 -5.44 -4.08
C SER A 128 0.43 -5.86 -2.71
N THR A 129 0.68 -7.15 -2.51
CA THR A 129 1.45 -7.63 -1.36
C THR A 129 2.94 -7.41 -1.63
N CYS A 130 3.76 -7.29 -0.58
CA CYS A 130 5.19 -7.43 -0.76
C CYS A 130 5.57 -8.87 -1.14
N PRO A 131 6.50 -9.06 -2.09
CA PRO A 131 7.02 -10.38 -2.44
C PRO A 131 7.46 -11.16 -1.20
N ASN A 132 6.89 -12.35 -1.00
CA ASN A 132 7.14 -13.23 0.16
C ASN A 132 7.08 -12.53 1.55
N GLY A 133 6.35 -11.41 1.67
CA GLY A 133 6.35 -10.62 2.90
C GLY A 133 7.75 -10.12 3.31
N CYS A 134 8.59 -9.79 2.32
CA CYS A 134 9.99 -9.42 2.52
C CYS A 134 10.82 -10.48 3.24
N SER A 135 10.39 -11.75 3.15
CA SER A 135 11.04 -12.93 3.76
C SER A 135 11.33 -12.81 5.25
N GLY A 136 10.69 -11.89 5.97
CA GLY A 136 11.00 -11.57 7.37
C GLY A 136 12.33 -10.82 7.58
N HIS A 137 12.93 -10.30 6.50
CA HIS A 137 14.22 -9.60 6.47
C HIS A 137 14.09 -8.22 5.81
N GLY A 138 12.95 -7.58 5.99
CA GLY A 138 12.72 -6.23 5.49
C GLY A 138 11.35 -5.68 5.84
N GLN A 139 11.18 -4.41 5.53
CA GLN A 139 9.95 -3.67 5.72
C GLN A 139 9.18 -3.60 4.41
N CYS A 140 7.89 -3.92 4.47
CA CYS A 140 6.98 -3.77 3.35
C CYS A 140 6.50 -2.33 3.26
N LEU A 141 6.92 -1.63 2.21
CA LEU A 141 6.69 -0.21 2.01
C LEU A 141 6.02 0.04 0.66
N SER A 142 5.20 1.09 0.60
CA SER A 142 4.66 1.57 -0.66
C SER A 142 5.75 2.19 -1.54
N MET A 143 5.50 2.31 -2.85
CA MET A 143 6.45 3.00 -3.73
C MET A 143 6.71 4.44 -3.30
N ARG A 144 5.71 5.13 -2.72
CA ARG A 144 5.90 6.48 -2.17
C ARG A 144 6.87 6.51 -1.01
N GLU A 145 6.77 5.54 -0.09
CA GLU A 145 7.66 5.46 1.06
C GLU A 145 9.08 5.08 0.61
N LEU A 146 9.22 4.04 -0.22
CA LEU A 146 10.51 3.63 -0.79
C LEU A 146 11.21 4.72 -1.57
N ALA A 147 10.47 5.57 -2.29
CA ALA A 147 11.04 6.70 -3.02
C ALA A 147 11.79 7.68 -2.11
N THR A 148 11.39 7.80 -0.83
CA THR A 148 12.04 8.70 0.14
C THR A 148 13.19 8.04 0.90
N GLU A 149 13.34 6.73 0.78
CA GLU A 149 14.35 5.96 1.51
C GLU A 149 15.70 6.00 0.78
N THR A 150 16.60 6.85 1.27
CA THR A 150 17.96 6.93 0.72
C THR A 150 18.76 5.63 0.93
N SER A 151 18.33 4.79 1.86
CA SER A 151 18.92 3.47 2.15
C SER A 151 18.35 2.34 1.28
N ALA A 152 17.28 2.59 0.51
CA ALA A 152 16.74 1.61 -0.42
C ALA A 152 17.78 1.27 -1.49
N PHE A 153 17.91 -0.01 -1.83
CA PHE A 153 18.90 -0.46 -2.80
C PHE A 153 18.33 -0.47 -4.24
N PRO A 154 19.08 0.05 -5.23
CA PRO A 154 20.37 0.72 -5.11
C PRO A 154 20.26 2.10 -4.45
N LEU A 155 21.27 2.48 -3.65
CA LEU A 155 21.34 3.78 -2.98
C LEU A 155 21.07 4.89 -3.99
N SER A 156 19.93 5.56 -3.83
CA SER A 156 19.42 6.52 -4.80
C SER A 156 18.99 7.80 -4.09
N PRO A 157 19.01 8.96 -4.77
CA PRO A 157 18.53 10.19 -4.17
C PRO A 157 17.06 10.04 -3.76
N ALA A 158 16.73 10.50 -2.56
CA ALA A 158 15.34 10.59 -2.14
C ALA A 158 14.54 11.40 -3.17
N THR A 159 13.48 10.80 -3.65
CA THR A 159 12.51 11.40 -4.55
C THR A 159 11.13 11.34 -3.92
N THR A 160 10.20 12.08 -4.51
CA THR A 160 8.82 12.13 -4.03
C THR A 160 7.88 11.90 -5.20
N TYR A 161 6.83 11.12 -4.96
CA TYR A 161 5.71 11.09 -5.89
C TYR A 161 5.03 12.46 -5.94
N GLY A 162 4.91 13.02 -7.14
CA GLY A 162 4.26 14.31 -7.38
C GLY A 162 3.24 14.20 -8.50
N GLY A 163 2.10 14.88 -8.35
CA GLY A 163 1.03 14.91 -9.35
C GLY A 163 -0.26 14.24 -8.90
N ASP A 164 -1.11 13.94 -9.87
CA ASP A 164 -2.47 13.44 -9.62
C ASP A 164 -2.46 11.94 -9.25
N VAL A 165 -3.00 11.64 -8.07
CA VAL A 165 -3.02 10.29 -7.46
C VAL A 165 -3.91 9.29 -8.19
N THR A 166 -4.71 9.74 -9.15
CA THR A 166 -5.56 8.90 -10.00
C THR A 166 -5.02 8.77 -11.42
N ALA A 167 -3.98 9.52 -11.77
CA ALA A 167 -3.38 9.54 -13.11
C ALA A 167 -1.88 9.29 -13.10
N THR A 168 -1.07 10.25 -12.67
CA THR A 168 0.40 10.18 -12.81
C THR A 168 1.08 9.44 -11.67
N THR A 169 0.42 9.32 -10.52
CA THR A 169 0.97 8.71 -9.30
C THR A 169 0.02 7.67 -8.71
N TRP A 170 -0.71 6.96 -9.58
CA TRP A 170 -1.72 5.97 -9.19
C TRP A 170 -1.13 4.78 -8.43
N ASP A 171 0.11 4.44 -8.73
CA ASP A 171 0.86 3.31 -8.19
C ASP A 171 1.47 3.59 -6.81
N GLN A 172 1.61 4.86 -6.44
CA GLN A 172 2.41 5.33 -5.30
C GLN A 172 2.08 4.62 -3.98
N ASP A 173 0.80 4.34 -3.73
CA ASP A 173 0.29 3.68 -2.51
C ASP A 173 -0.29 2.29 -2.79
N ARG A 174 -0.24 1.84 -4.05
CA ARG A 174 -0.84 0.60 -4.51
C ARG A 174 0.20 -0.47 -4.76
N ILE A 175 1.37 -0.10 -5.27
CA ILE A 175 2.49 -1.02 -5.46
C ILE A 175 3.36 -0.97 -4.21
N GLN A 176 3.70 -2.15 -3.70
CA GLN A 176 4.52 -2.35 -2.52
C GLN A 176 5.84 -3.02 -2.91
N GLY A 177 6.90 -2.71 -2.16
CA GLY A 177 8.22 -3.31 -2.30
C GLY A 177 8.89 -3.47 -0.93
N CYS A 178 10.05 -4.09 -0.93
CA CYS A 178 10.78 -4.39 0.30
C CYS A 178 11.98 -3.47 0.48
N LEU A 179 12.04 -2.79 1.62
CA LEU A 179 13.28 -2.21 2.14
C LEU A 179 13.96 -3.27 3.00
N CYS A 180 15.08 -3.82 2.55
CA CYS A 180 15.73 -4.93 3.23
C CYS A 180 16.50 -4.50 4.47
N ASP A 181 16.44 -5.33 5.51
CA ASP A 181 17.12 -5.08 6.76
C ASP A 181 18.65 -5.17 6.60
N SER A 182 19.37 -4.42 7.44
CA SER A 182 20.83 -4.47 7.48
C SER A 182 21.34 -4.33 8.90
N TYR A 183 22.27 -5.21 9.30
CA TYR A 183 22.96 -5.09 10.58
C TYR A 183 23.99 -3.94 10.59
N TRP A 184 24.59 -3.64 9.43
CA TRP A 184 25.51 -2.52 9.27
C TRP A 184 24.82 -1.28 8.69
N PRO A 185 25.28 -0.07 9.02
CA PRO A 185 24.78 1.16 8.42
C PRO A 185 24.95 1.15 6.89
N VAL A 186 23.90 1.55 6.17
CA VAL A 186 23.92 1.63 4.71
C VAL A 186 23.91 3.09 4.28
N GLY A 187 24.89 3.49 3.49
CA GLY A 187 25.05 4.89 3.06
C GLY A 187 26.43 5.20 2.48
N LEU A 188 26.75 6.50 2.42
CA LEU A 188 27.96 7.04 1.81
C LEU A 188 28.96 7.62 2.83
N GLY A 189 28.61 7.62 4.11
CA GLY A 189 29.45 8.12 5.19
C GLY A 189 30.57 7.17 5.60
N ALA A 190 31.47 7.68 6.46
CA ALA A 190 32.55 6.90 7.05
C ALA A 190 31.99 5.74 7.90
N GLY A 191 32.44 4.51 7.64
CA GLY A 191 31.97 3.30 8.31
C GLY A 191 30.61 2.79 7.83
N GLU A 192 29.97 3.45 6.87
CA GLU A 192 28.76 2.96 6.21
C GLU A 192 29.13 2.12 4.99
N SER A 193 28.28 1.15 4.63
CA SER A 193 28.45 0.37 3.39
C SER A 193 27.48 0.82 2.32
N GLN A 194 27.90 0.76 1.05
CA GLN A 194 27.01 1.07 -0.07
C GLN A 194 25.94 0.00 -0.35
N LEU A 195 26.06 -1.18 0.25
CA LEU A 195 25.12 -2.30 0.13
C LEU A 195 24.49 -2.63 1.49
N SER A 196 23.22 -3.04 1.50
CA SER A 196 22.57 -3.64 2.67
C SER A 196 22.98 -5.11 2.85
N GLN A 197 22.78 -5.66 4.06
CA GLN A 197 23.01 -7.09 4.32
C GLN A 197 22.08 -8.00 3.53
N TRP A 198 20.78 -7.79 3.68
CA TRP A 198 19.77 -8.49 2.91
C TRP A 198 19.48 -7.73 1.62
N PHE A 199 19.20 -8.47 0.55
CA PHE A 199 18.95 -7.90 -0.76
C PHE A 199 18.04 -8.79 -1.62
N GLY A 200 17.70 -8.28 -2.80
CA GLY A 200 16.74 -8.89 -3.71
C GLY A 200 15.34 -8.32 -3.52
N PRO A 201 14.39 -8.70 -4.41
CA PRO A 201 13.05 -8.10 -4.43
C PRO A 201 12.21 -8.43 -3.20
N ASP A 202 12.55 -9.51 -2.50
CA ASP A 202 11.86 -10.03 -1.32
C ASP A 202 12.78 -10.19 -0.11
N CYS A 203 14.00 -9.64 -0.16
CA CYS A 203 15.00 -9.75 0.89
C CYS A 203 15.36 -11.20 1.30
N SER A 204 15.19 -12.17 0.38
CA SER A 204 15.51 -13.59 0.63
C SER A 204 17.00 -13.93 0.51
N ARG A 205 17.83 -12.99 0.07
CA ARG A 205 19.26 -13.18 -0.17
C ARG A 205 20.09 -12.33 0.76
N MET A 206 21.19 -12.86 1.28
CA MET A 206 22.12 -12.16 2.14
C MET A 206 23.52 -12.11 1.52
N HIS A 207 24.16 -10.94 1.55
CA HIS A 207 25.57 -10.79 1.20
C HIS A 207 26.49 -11.54 2.16
N CYS A 208 27.56 -12.12 1.64
CA CYS A 208 28.52 -12.86 2.43
C CYS A 208 29.46 -11.91 3.20
N PRO A 209 30.28 -12.41 4.14
CA PRO A 209 31.31 -11.60 4.77
C PRO A 209 32.20 -10.89 3.74
N SER A 210 32.26 -9.56 3.87
CA SER A 210 33.14 -8.73 3.03
C SER A 210 34.62 -8.94 3.40
N GLY A 211 35.51 -8.75 2.45
CA GLY A 211 36.95 -8.74 2.68
C GLY A 211 37.72 -8.12 1.54
N ASP A 212 38.92 -7.63 1.85
CA ASP A 212 39.89 -7.16 0.86
C ASP A 212 40.57 -8.35 0.17
N ASP A 213 40.80 -8.24 -1.13
CA ASP A 213 41.40 -9.32 -1.92
C ASP A 213 42.92 -9.37 -1.68
N PRO A 214 43.44 -10.42 -1.02
CA PRO A 214 44.86 -10.46 -0.62
C PRO A 214 45.84 -10.61 -1.80
N MET A 215 45.36 -10.68 -3.04
CA MET A 215 46.20 -10.78 -4.24
C MET A 215 46.28 -9.49 -5.04
N THR A 216 45.51 -8.46 -4.69
CA THR A 216 45.56 -7.14 -5.32
C THR A 216 46.34 -6.19 -4.42
N ALA A 217 46.78 -5.06 -5.00
CA ALA A 217 47.47 -4.01 -4.26
C ALA A 217 46.52 -2.88 -3.84
N GLU A 218 45.34 -2.84 -4.44
CA GLU A 218 44.27 -1.89 -4.15
C GLU A 218 43.36 -2.53 -3.09
N ASP A 219 42.85 -1.75 -2.15
CA ASP A 219 41.86 -2.22 -1.18
C ASP A 219 40.46 -2.11 -1.80
N GLU A 220 39.85 -3.23 -2.23
CA GLU A 220 38.52 -3.17 -2.84
C GLU A 220 37.39 -2.92 -1.84
N THR A 221 37.69 -2.92 -0.53
CA THR A 221 36.73 -2.55 0.51
C THR A 221 36.71 -1.04 0.78
N ASP A 222 37.67 -0.28 0.26
CA ASP A 222 37.67 1.18 0.30
C ASP A 222 36.76 1.76 -0.81
N CYS A 223 35.68 2.43 -0.39
CA CYS A 223 34.72 3.07 -1.28
C CYS A 223 34.86 4.60 -1.31
N GLU A 224 35.95 5.16 -0.76
CA GLU A 224 36.21 6.59 -0.89
C GLU A 224 36.28 7.00 -2.37
N GLY A 225 35.43 7.95 -2.77
CA GLY A 225 35.35 8.41 -4.16
C GLY A 225 34.60 7.48 -5.12
N VAL A 226 34.17 6.29 -4.68
CA VAL A 226 33.44 5.32 -5.51
C VAL A 226 31.95 5.68 -5.53
N VAL A 227 31.40 5.88 -6.73
CA VAL A 227 29.99 6.24 -6.93
C VAL A 227 29.09 5.04 -6.71
N ALA A 228 28.12 5.17 -5.80
CA ALA A 228 27.13 4.13 -5.55
C ALA A 228 26.31 3.80 -6.79
N ALA A 229 25.90 2.54 -6.92
CA ALA A 229 25.24 2.02 -8.11
C ALA A 229 23.98 2.79 -8.54
N GLY A 230 23.24 3.38 -7.59
CA GLY A 230 22.05 4.20 -7.87
C GLY A 230 22.36 5.66 -8.22
N GLY A 231 23.64 6.03 -8.31
CA GLY A 231 24.09 7.34 -8.80
C GLY A 231 23.92 8.50 -7.81
N VAL A 232 23.63 8.22 -6.53
CA VAL A 232 23.41 9.27 -5.52
C VAL A 232 24.67 10.08 -5.19
N GLY A 233 25.86 9.52 -5.43
CA GLY A 233 27.14 10.21 -5.26
C GLY A 233 28.29 9.26 -4.89
N PRO A 234 29.53 9.77 -4.79
CA PRO A 234 30.67 9.01 -4.30
C PRO A 234 30.64 8.82 -2.78
N GLY A 235 31.21 7.71 -2.30
CA GLY A 235 31.49 7.51 -0.89
C GLY A 235 32.44 8.58 -0.33
N ALA A 236 32.15 9.05 0.89
CA ALA A 236 33.04 9.92 1.64
C ALA A 236 34.27 9.13 2.15
N ALA A 237 35.27 9.83 2.66
CA ALA A 237 36.44 9.20 3.26
C ALA A 237 36.05 8.18 4.35
N GLY A 238 36.54 6.96 4.22
CA GLY A 238 36.21 5.83 5.10
C GLY A 238 34.88 5.13 4.82
N ASN A 239 34.20 5.42 3.71
CA ASN A 239 33.04 4.64 3.24
C ASN A 239 33.47 3.25 2.77
N LEU A 240 32.61 2.24 2.93
CA LEU A 240 32.97 0.84 2.74
C LEU A 240 32.27 0.24 1.52
N CYS A 241 33.07 -0.30 0.61
CA CYS A 241 32.61 -1.17 -0.45
C CYS A 241 32.38 -2.57 0.13
N HIS A 242 31.40 -3.29 -0.43
CA HIS A 242 31.10 -4.64 0.00
C HIS A 242 31.60 -5.64 -1.06
N VAL A 243 32.52 -6.50 -0.65
CA VAL A 243 33.20 -7.45 -1.53
C VAL A 243 32.97 -8.86 -1.00
N ASP A 244 31.95 -9.52 -1.53
CA ASP A 244 31.58 -10.88 -1.13
C ASP A 244 32.79 -11.81 -1.20
N CYS A 245 33.15 -12.41 -0.05
CA CYS A 245 34.21 -13.41 0.04
C CYS A 245 35.57 -12.96 -0.52
N ALA A 246 35.90 -11.67 -0.40
CA ALA A 246 37.18 -11.10 -0.84
C ALA A 246 37.56 -11.41 -2.30
N ASN A 247 36.58 -11.64 -3.18
CA ASN A 247 36.79 -12.16 -4.53
C ASN A 247 37.55 -13.50 -4.58
N ARG A 248 37.71 -14.19 -3.45
CA ARG A 248 38.48 -15.43 -3.26
C ARG A 248 37.64 -16.58 -2.72
N GLY A 249 36.33 -16.50 -2.94
CA GLY A 249 35.40 -17.59 -2.72
C GLY A 249 34.11 -17.40 -3.48
N ILE A 250 33.24 -18.40 -3.39
CA ILE A 250 31.87 -18.34 -3.89
C ILE A 250 30.95 -18.07 -2.71
N CYS A 251 30.10 -17.05 -2.83
CA CYS A 251 29.07 -16.77 -1.84
C CYS A 251 27.82 -17.64 -2.08
N ASP A 252 27.36 -18.34 -1.05
CA ASP A 252 25.99 -18.86 -1.01
C ASP A 252 25.05 -17.78 -0.45
N TYR A 253 24.37 -17.07 -1.35
CA TYR A 253 23.46 -15.98 -0.99
C TYR A 253 22.23 -16.40 -0.18
N SER A 254 21.94 -17.70 -0.04
CA SER A 254 20.85 -18.18 0.83
C SER A 254 21.28 -18.30 2.30
N SER A 255 22.57 -18.51 2.56
CA SER A 255 23.12 -18.67 3.91
C SER A 255 24.08 -17.56 4.32
N GLY A 256 24.57 -16.75 3.38
CA GLY A 256 25.60 -15.74 3.61
C GLY A 256 26.97 -16.35 3.91
N VAL A 257 27.24 -17.60 3.50
CA VAL A 257 28.49 -18.31 3.81
C VAL A 257 29.40 -18.39 2.59
N CYS A 258 30.69 -18.10 2.81
CA CYS A 258 31.73 -18.20 1.79
C CYS A 258 32.29 -19.62 1.67
N SER A 259 32.43 -20.09 0.43
CA SER A 259 33.24 -21.25 0.06
C SER A 259 34.54 -20.79 -0.59
N CYS A 260 35.64 -20.76 0.17
CA CYS A 260 36.91 -20.22 -0.29
C CYS A 260 37.58 -21.08 -1.38
N PHE A 261 38.26 -20.41 -2.31
CA PHE A 261 39.09 -21.06 -3.31
C PHE A 261 40.35 -21.67 -2.69
N PRO A 262 40.98 -22.68 -3.34
CA PRO A 262 42.21 -23.27 -2.85
C PRO A 262 43.29 -22.22 -2.59
N GLY A 263 43.94 -22.33 -1.43
CA GLY A 263 44.97 -21.37 -0.99
C GLY A 263 44.42 -20.17 -0.21
N PHE A 264 43.10 -20.04 -0.06
CA PHE A 264 42.46 -18.97 0.71
C PHE A 264 41.63 -19.56 1.85
N TYR A 265 41.56 -18.85 2.98
CA TYR A 265 40.79 -19.29 4.15
C TYR A 265 40.25 -18.10 4.97
N GLY A 266 39.49 -18.42 6.01
CA GLY A 266 38.77 -17.44 6.84
C GLY A 266 37.30 -17.37 6.47
N SER A 267 36.50 -16.63 7.25
CA SER A 267 35.05 -16.51 7.01
C SER A 267 34.71 -15.70 5.75
N ASN A 268 35.64 -14.85 5.29
CA ASN A 268 35.51 -14.02 4.09
C ASN A 268 36.58 -14.34 3.02
N CYS A 269 37.37 -15.40 3.19
CA CYS A 269 38.43 -15.80 2.26
C CYS A 269 39.56 -14.78 2.03
N ALA A 270 39.70 -13.77 2.88
CA ALA A 270 40.73 -12.73 2.73
C ALA A 270 42.14 -13.15 3.20
N SER A 271 42.33 -14.38 3.71
CA SER A 271 43.62 -14.84 4.24
C SER A 271 44.27 -15.88 3.34
N LEU A 272 45.57 -15.69 3.04
CA LEU A 272 46.38 -16.62 2.27
C LEU A 272 46.90 -17.77 3.14
N SER A 273 46.60 -19.00 2.73
CA SER A 273 47.16 -20.20 3.34
C SER A 273 48.68 -20.21 3.14
N PRO A 274 49.48 -20.35 4.21
CA PRO A 274 50.94 -20.45 4.09
C PRO A 274 51.41 -21.76 3.47
N LEU A 275 50.48 -22.65 3.09
CA LEU A 275 50.72 -23.97 2.51
C LEU A 275 50.34 -24.06 1.02
N ALA A 276 50.01 -22.92 0.38
CA ALA A 276 49.64 -22.84 -1.04
C ALA A 276 50.87 -22.74 -1.96
#